data_AF-A0A351Z524-F1
#
_entry.id   AF-A0A351Z524-F1
#
_cell.length_a   1.000
_cell.length_b   1.000
_cell.length_c   1.000
_cell.angle_alpha   90.00
_cell.angle_beta   90.00
_cell.angle_gamma   90.00
#
_symmetry.space_group_name_H-M   'P 1'
#
loop_
_entity.id
_entity.type
_entity.pdbx_description
1 polymer ?
#
loop_
_entity_poly.entity_id
_entity_poly.type
_entity_poly.pdbx_seq_one_letter_code
_entity_poly.pdbx_strand_id
1 'polypeptide(L)' 'METKLKMVYWKSEKFWVGKLLEHPEIMTQGETLEELEDNMKDAYSLMTMDDVPAEHKVKELIFAV' A
#
# COMPACT_ATOMS: atom_id res chain seq x y z
N MET A 1 -8.59 10.84 -11.42
CA MET A 1 -9.37 11.04 -10.17
C MET A 1 -8.38 11.29 -9.06
N GLU A 2 -8.64 12.20 -8.14
CA GLU A 2 -7.77 12.39 -6.96
C GLU A 2 -8.19 11.42 -5.86
N THR A 3 -7.31 10.48 -5.50
CA THR A 3 -7.53 9.57 -4.38
C THR A 3 -6.81 10.13 -3.15
N LYS A 4 -7.55 10.35 -2.07
CA LYS A 4 -6.99 10.79 -0.79
C LYS A 4 -6.92 9.61 0.16
N LEU A 5 -5.70 9.19 0.50
CA LEU A 5 -5.42 8.11 1.45
C LEU A 5 -4.83 8.71 2.71
N LYS A 6 -5.04 8.06 3.85
CA LYS A 6 -4.47 8.48 5.13
C LYS A 6 -3.40 7.51 5.57
N MET A 7 -2.25 8.04 5.92
CA MET A 7 -1.12 7.26 6.43
C MET A 7 -0.93 7.50 7.93
N VAL A 8 -0.79 6.42 8.69
CA VAL A 8 -0.14 6.46 10.01
C VAL A 8 1.35 6.23 9.79
N TYR A 9 2.19 7.11 10.29
CA TYR A 9 3.65 7.01 10.12
C TYR A 9 4.39 7.37 11.40
N TRP A 10 5.57 6.79 11.55
CA TRP A 10 6.46 7.04 12.69
C TRP A 10 7.92 6.88 12.28
N LYS A 11 8.82 7.54 13.01
CA LYS A 11 10.27 7.39 12.82
C LYS A 11 10.78 6.22 13.66
N SER A 12 11.40 5.25 13.00
CA SER A 12 12.24 4.21 13.62
C SER A 12 13.70 4.67 13.66
N GLU A 13 14.64 3.83 14.10
CA GLU A 13 16.05 4.21 14.27
C GLU A 13 16.67 4.81 13.00
N LYS A 14 16.40 4.22 11.83
CA LYS A 14 16.97 4.65 10.54
C LYS A 14 15.91 5.10 9.55
N PHE A 15 14.76 4.44 9.53
CA PHE A 15 13.72 4.64 8.53
C PHE A 15 12.48 5.31 9.11
N TRP A 16 11.80 6.08 8.27
CA TRP A 16 10.37 6.32 8.42
C TRP A 16 9.61 5.08 8.02
N VAL A 17 8.59 4.74 8.78
CA VAL A 17 7.73 3.59 8.53
C VAL A 17 6.30 4.10 8.47
N GLY A 18 5.53 3.63 7.50
CA GLY A 18 4.17 4.07 7.26
C GLY A 18 3.23 2.93 6.93
N LYS A 19 1.94 3.13 7.22
CA LYS A 19 0.85 2.20 6.93
C LYS A 19 -0.38 2.96 6.51
N LEU A 20 -1.07 2.52 5.45
CA LEU A 20 -2.34 3.13 5.05
C LEU A 20 -3.47 2.68 5.96
N LEU A 21 -4.36 3.63 6.31
CA LEU A 21 -5.53 3.33 7.14
C LEU A 21 -6.61 2.58 6.36
N GLU A 22 -6.85 2.98 5.11
CA GLU A 22 -7.83 2.37 4.23
C GLU A 22 -7.35 1.02 3.67
N HIS A 23 -6.04 0.81 3.61
CA HIS A 23 -5.37 -0.41 3.14
C HIS A 23 -4.28 -0.85 4.13
N PRO A 24 -4.63 -1.43 5.28
CA PRO A 24 -3.66 -1.85 6.30
C PRO A 24 -2.70 -2.96 5.82
N GLU A 25 -2.96 -3.59 4.69
CA GLU A 25 -2.01 -4.49 4.03
C GLU A 25 -0.84 -3.73 3.39
N ILE A 26 -1.01 -2.45 3.07
CA ILE A 26 0.03 -1.59 2.50
C ILE A 26 0.83 -0.97 3.64
N MET A 27 2.07 -1.44 3.77
CA MET A 27 3.06 -0.93 4.70
C MET A 27 4.39 -0.78 3.97
N THR A 28 5.00 0.39 4.06
CA THR A 28 6.28 0.71 3.41
C THR A 28 7.21 1.44 4.38
N GLN A 29 8.45 1.65 3.96
CA GLN A 29 9.45 2.41 4.70
C GLN A 29 10.28 3.26 3.74
N GLY A 30 10.92 4.32 4.26
CA GLY A 30 11.86 5.17 3.52
C GLY A 30 12.86 5.83 4.46
N GLU A 31 14.03 6.24 3.98
CA GLU A 31 15.02 6.96 4.78
C GLU A 31 14.51 8.36 5.13
N THR A 32 13.80 8.99 4.19
CA THR A 32 13.10 10.28 4.34
C THR A 32 11.59 10.11 4.35
N LEU A 33 10.86 11.14 4.78
CA LEU A 33 9.40 11.11 4.76
C LEU A 33 8.86 11.15 3.32
N GLU A 34 9.54 11.90 2.44
CA GLU A 34 9.23 11.97 1.00
C GLU A 34 9.38 10.60 0.34
N GLU A 35 10.47 9.89 0.61
CA GLU A 35 10.69 8.54 0.09
C GLU A 35 9.62 7.57 0.61
N LEU A 36 9.22 7.67 1.88
CA LEU A 36 8.12 6.88 2.41
C LEU A 36 6.81 7.16 1.65
N GLU A 37 6.49 8.42 1.37
CA GLU A 37 5.29 8.81 0.63
C GLU A 37 5.31 8.28 -0.81
N ASP A 38 6.44 8.35 -1.50
CA ASP A 38 6.59 7.85 -2.86
C ASP A 38 6.49 6.32 -2.91
N ASN A 39 7.17 5.61 -2.01
CA ASN A 39 7.02 4.16 -1.85
C ASN A 39 5.57 3.77 -1.57
N MET A 40 4.82 4.58 -0.82
CA MET A 40 3.40 4.35 -0.53
C MET A 40 2.50 4.50 -1.76
N LYS A 41 2.74 5.52 -2.59
CA LYS A 41 2.00 5.74 -3.85
C LYS A 41 2.26 4.60 -4.83
N ASP A 42 3.50 4.15 -4.93
CA ASP A 42 3.88 3.04 -5.80
C ASP A 42 3.23 1.74 -5.34
N ALA A 43 3.30 1.41 -4.05
CA ALA A 43 2.66 0.22 -3.50
C ALA A 43 1.12 0.25 -3.69
N TYR A 44 0.48 1.40 -3.50
CA TYR A 44 -0.95 1.55 -3.75
C TYR A 44 -1.31 1.35 -5.23
N SER A 45 -0.52 1.92 -6.14
CA SER A 45 -0.75 1.78 -7.58
C SER A 45 -0.58 0.33 -8.08
N LEU A 46 0.23 -0.48 -7.41
CA LEU A 46 0.32 -1.92 -7.70
C LEU A 46 -0.90 -2.70 -7.21
N MET A 47 -1.64 -2.18 -6.23
CA MET A 47 -2.82 -2.83 -5.66
C MET A 47 -4.12 -2.50 -6.37
N THR A 48 -4.20 -1.43 -7.15
CA THR A 48 -5.44 -1.02 -7.85
C THR A 48 -5.88 -2.01 -8.91
N MET A 49 -5.11 -3.07 -9.19
CA MET A 49 -5.39 -4.09 -10.21
C MET A 49 -5.62 -3.46 -11.59
N ASP A 50 -5.03 -2.28 -11.84
CA ASP A 50 -5.23 -1.51 -13.07
C ASP A 50 -4.71 -2.28 -14.31
N ASP A 51 -3.82 -3.25 -14.11
CA ASP A 51 -3.29 -4.15 -15.12
C ASP A 51 -4.09 -5.46 -15.28
N VAL A 52 -5.03 -5.76 -14.38
CA VAL A 52 -5.87 -6.95 -14.46
C VAL A 52 -6.91 -6.77 -15.57
N PRO A 53 -7.01 -7.70 -16.54
CA PRO A 53 -7.99 -7.60 -17.61
C PRO A 53 -9.42 -7.48 -17.08
N ALA A 54 -10.27 -6.72 -17.78
CA ALA A 54 -11.69 -6.64 -17.47
C ALA A 54 -12.35 -8.04 -17.47
N GLU A 55 -11.89 -8.92 -18.35
CA GLU A 55 -12.28 -10.34 -18.39
C GLU A 55 -11.41 -11.18 -17.45
N HIS A 56 -11.54 -10.97 -16.15
CA HIS A 56 -10.90 -11.82 -15.13
C HIS A 56 -11.92 -12.80 -14.51
N LYS A 57 -11.40 -13.86 -13.88
CA LYS A 57 -12.18 -14.82 -13.10
C LYS A 57 -11.77 -14.72 -11.64
N VAL A 58 -12.75 -14.68 -10.75
CA VAL A 58 -12.53 -14.67 -9.30
C VAL A 58 -12.64 -16.10 -8.75
N LYS A 59 -11.75 -16.48 -7.84
CA LYS A 59 -11.77 -17.78 -7.14
C LYS A 59 -11.51 -17.58 -5.66
N GLU A 60 -12.34 -18.21 -4.83
CA GLU A 60 -12.18 -18.20 -3.37
C GLU A 60 -11.12 -19.23 -2.94
N LEU A 61 -10.26 -18.83 -1.99
CA LEU A 61 -9.26 -19.68 -1.34
C LEU A 61 -9.56 -19.74 0.15
N ILE A 62 -9.65 -20.95 0.71
CA ILE A 62 -9.91 -21.17 2.13
C ILE A 62 -8.60 -21.61 2.78
N PHE A 63 -8.17 -20.87 3.80
CA PHE A 63 -7.06 -21.23 4.64
C PHE A 63 -7.58 -21.58 6.04
N ALA A 64 -7.18 -22.73 6.58
CA ALA A 64 -7.37 -23.03 7.99
C ALA A 64 -6.16 -22.47 8.76
N VAL A 65 -6.43 -21.63 9.77
CA VAL A 65 -5.43 -21.08 10.69
C VAL A 65 -5.11 -22.09 11.78
#